data_AF-A0A7S0BG00-F1
#
_entry.id   AF-A0A7S0BG00-F1
#
_cell.length_a   1.000
_cell.length_b   1.000
_cell.length_c   1.000
_cell.angle_alpha   90.00
_cell.angle_beta   90.00
_cell.angle_gamma   90.00
#
_symmetry.space_group_name_H-M   'P 1'
#
loop_
_entity.id
_entity.type
_entity.pdbx_description
1 polymer ?
#
loop_
_entity_poly.entity_id
_entity_poly.type
_entity_poly.pdbx_seq_one_letter_code
_entity_poly.pdbx_strand_id
1 'polypeptide(L)'
;GVPRVFEERVLTVIMESCFVGGGTFVQRSRRVSVDGLRGKAWRSGGSKRSSLRSQPARCAAESQLLQKQEVLKTEVVEDTPPPPPVVQPSKRQVLTSLALLIATDKALIVLFRTLNIQFPASLFGMLAMFGTLLALDVVRPEVSTKVAGAYQPGVNFLAKWLAVCFAPSLVVLPLAPMPASADLLRTVCVLFLGWAISLLSAAYVAIALQKLSVSEEEEEVLTPAAPIVMPPYRKLAKILGASTAGTFLLSIASSGFTPFVAAYTLSATLLGFCLGNLLNKDVKKIIHPLITCTLTALCAIFVLAQASGVATAGLLAGYITRAHNILKVGGGDLLLSLLGPAVVSFAFQMYSRKKIMKQRSLEVIGASFFASIFGLFGTAFLARLFNASAYVRKFLIPRQLTAPLAIRAAEALTADIGLCLSVVVLTGLIGANFGRLLLDIFKIRDPAARGIATGASSHGLGTAAIAAEPDAFPFAAITMALVGLISSLLVLTPPVRILLLRVALGGL
;
A
#
# COMPACT_ATOMS: atom_id res chain seq x y z
N GLY A 1 -15.08 -30.83 6.14
CA GLY A 1 -14.45 -29.91 7.11
C GLY A 1 -12.94 -30.04 7.16
N VAL A 2 -12.24 -29.76 6.07
CA VAL A 2 -10.76 -29.84 5.96
C VAL A 2 -10.05 -28.47 5.76
N PRO A 3 -10.70 -27.30 5.51
CA PRO A 3 -9.94 -26.06 5.23
C PRO A 3 -9.33 -25.38 6.48
N ARG A 4 -9.84 -25.63 7.69
CA ARG A 4 -9.39 -24.93 8.92
C ARG A 4 -7.97 -25.28 9.37
N VAL A 5 -7.50 -26.51 9.14
CA VAL A 5 -6.19 -27.00 9.63
C VAL A 5 -5.03 -26.54 8.73
N PHE A 6 -5.32 -26.15 7.48
CA PHE A 6 -4.30 -25.80 6.50
C PHE A 6 -3.93 -24.31 6.51
N GLU A 7 -4.91 -23.42 6.71
CA GLU A 7 -4.64 -21.98 6.86
C GLU A 7 -3.78 -21.70 8.09
N GLU A 8 -4.01 -22.42 9.19
CA GLU A 8 -3.12 -22.38 10.35
C GLU A 8 -1.69 -22.76 9.99
N ARG A 9 -1.43 -23.76 9.13
CA ARG A 9 -0.07 -24.21 8.82
C ARG A 9 0.70 -23.31 7.85
N VAL A 10 0.05 -22.68 6.87
CA VAL A 10 0.71 -21.68 5.99
C VAL A 10 0.99 -20.39 6.75
N LEU A 11 0.03 -19.95 7.56
CA LEU A 11 0.27 -18.89 8.55
C LEU A 11 1.37 -19.29 9.51
N THR A 12 1.43 -20.55 9.93
CA THR A 12 2.52 -21.07 10.78
C THR A 12 3.85 -21.07 10.05
N VAL A 13 3.97 -21.36 8.75
CA VAL A 13 5.27 -21.26 8.04
C VAL A 13 5.71 -19.79 7.89
N ILE A 14 4.79 -18.88 7.55
CA ILE A 14 5.07 -17.43 7.48
C ILE A 14 5.37 -16.86 8.88
N MET A 15 4.63 -17.31 9.90
CA MET A 15 4.75 -16.87 11.30
C MET A 15 5.95 -17.50 12.00
N GLU A 16 6.24 -18.79 11.86
CA GLU A 16 7.43 -19.46 12.40
C GLU A 16 8.68 -18.79 11.82
N SER A 17 8.69 -18.50 10.51
CA SER A 17 9.76 -17.69 9.92
C SER A 17 9.86 -16.29 10.55
N CYS A 18 8.74 -15.67 10.93
CA CYS A 18 8.69 -14.36 11.61
C CYS A 18 8.92 -14.37 13.13
N PHE A 19 8.69 -15.49 13.81
CA PHE A 19 8.55 -15.58 15.26
C PHE A 19 9.40 -16.68 15.92
N VAL A 20 10.29 -17.37 15.19
CA VAL A 20 11.38 -18.16 15.79
C VAL A 20 12.34 -17.18 16.49
N GLY A 21 12.09 -16.97 17.77
CA GLY A 21 12.79 -15.99 18.59
C GLY A 21 12.09 -15.61 19.87
N GLY A 22 11.32 -16.52 20.49
CA GLY A 22 10.88 -16.35 21.86
C GLY A 22 12.02 -16.71 22.82
N GLY A 23 13.02 -15.84 22.92
CA GLY A 23 13.98 -15.85 24.01
C GLY A 23 13.71 -14.62 24.87
N THR A 24 13.37 -14.84 26.13
CA THR A 24 13.18 -13.82 27.16
C THR A 24 14.42 -12.93 27.25
N PHE A 25 14.38 -11.73 26.66
CA PHE A 25 15.43 -10.74 26.84
C PHE A 25 15.01 -9.80 27.97
N VAL A 26 15.48 -10.10 29.18
CA VAL A 26 15.47 -9.16 30.31
C VAL A 26 16.37 -8.00 29.91
N GLN A 27 15.75 -6.87 29.54
CA GLN A 27 16.46 -5.65 29.21
C GLN A 27 17.03 -5.08 30.52
N ARG A 28 18.27 -5.46 30.85
CA ARG A 28 19.03 -4.91 31.96
C ARG A 28 19.32 -3.45 31.65
N SER A 29 18.48 -2.55 32.17
CA SER A 29 18.69 -1.10 32.13
C SER A 29 20.05 -0.76 32.74
N ARG A 30 21.02 -0.40 31.89
CA ARG A 30 22.19 0.34 32.36
C ARG A 30 21.73 1.79 32.57
N ARG A 31 21.48 2.12 33.84
CA ARG A 31 21.48 3.50 34.33
C ARG A 31 22.83 4.12 33.94
N VAL A 32 22.82 5.04 32.98
CA VAL A 32 23.91 6.00 32.83
C VAL A 32 23.64 7.09 33.86
N SER A 33 24.40 7.07 34.96
CA SER A 33 24.41 8.14 35.96
C SER A 33 24.97 9.39 35.30
N VAL A 34 24.19 10.46 35.26
CA VAL A 34 24.69 11.81 34.94
C VAL A 34 25.08 12.44 36.26
N ASP A 35 26.27 12.09 36.75
CA ASP A 35 26.95 12.81 37.81
C ASP A 35 28.21 13.45 37.23
N GLY A 36 28.34 14.76 37.44
CA GLY A 36 29.57 15.50 37.21
C GLY A 36 29.48 16.47 36.05
N LEU A 37 29.21 17.74 36.37
CA LEU A 37 30.12 18.86 36.08
C LEU A 37 29.51 20.15 36.66
N ARG A 38 29.71 20.35 37.97
CA ARG A 38 29.69 21.67 38.59
C ARG A 38 31.01 22.37 38.27
N GLY A 39 30.90 23.62 37.83
CA GLY A 39 31.84 24.69 38.17
C GLY A 39 33.12 24.75 37.34
N LYS A 40 33.24 25.81 36.54
CA LYS A 40 34.45 26.64 36.47
C LYS A 40 34.08 28.00 35.90
N ALA A 41 33.97 28.96 36.80
CA ALA A 41 34.02 30.39 36.51
C ALA A 41 35.44 30.76 36.08
N TRP A 42 35.59 31.58 35.04
CA TRP A 42 36.81 32.35 34.78
C TRP A 42 36.44 33.76 34.31
N ARG A 43 37.11 34.75 34.89
CA ARG A 43 36.85 36.20 34.80
C ARG A 43 37.68 36.87 33.70
N SER A 44 37.12 38.01 33.26
CA SER A 44 37.74 39.30 32.88
C SER A 44 38.55 39.46 31.58
N GLY A 45 38.16 40.48 30.80
CA GLY A 45 39.08 41.46 30.22
C GLY A 45 38.73 42.00 28.82
N GLY A 46 38.43 43.31 28.70
CA GLY A 46 38.90 44.11 27.54
C GLY A 46 37.89 44.68 26.52
N SER A 47 37.34 45.86 26.84
CA SER A 47 36.94 47.01 26.00
C SER A 47 37.27 47.04 24.49
N LYS A 48 36.28 47.39 23.63
CA LYS A 48 36.16 48.70 22.91
C LYS A 48 34.93 48.79 21.97
N ARG A 49 34.42 50.04 21.86
CA ARG A 49 33.20 50.54 21.17
C ARG A 49 33.23 50.52 19.63
N SER A 50 32.05 50.41 18.99
CA SER A 50 31.44 51.41 18.06
C SER A 50 30.19 50.82 17.38
N SER A 51 28.99 51.21 17.83
CA SER A 51 28.02 52.10 17.16
C SER A 51 27.46 51.64 15.80
N LEU A 52 26.21 51.17 15.79
CA LEU A 52 25.17 51.66 14.86
C LEU A 52 23.77 51.29 15.38
N ARG A 53 22.91 52.30 15.38
CA ARG A 53 21.53 52.36 15.85
C ARG A 53 20.60 51.66 14.86
N SER A 54 19.68 50.83 15.36
CA SER A 54 18.24 50.79 15.05
C SER A 54 17.67 49.37 15.22
N GLN A 55 16.43 49.31 15.75
CA GLN A 55 15.54 48.14 15.93
C GLN A 55 15.56 47.42 17.30
N PRO A 56 15.05 48.03 18.40
CA PRO A 56 14.66 47.28 19.59
C PRO A 56 13.23 46.69 19.50
N ALA A 57 12.41 47.06 18.51
CA ALA A 57 11.00 46.64 18.47
C ALA A 57 10.74 45.31 17.73
N ARG A 58 11.53 44.98 16.70
CA ARG A 58 11.36 43.69 15.98
C ARG A 58 11.92 42.50 16.76
N CYS A 59 13.08 42.69 17.42
CA CYS A 59 13.69 41.63 18.21
C CYS A 59 12.85 41.26 19.45
N ALA A 60 12.18 42.25 20.07
CA ALA A 60 11.28 42.00 21.21
C ALA A 60 9.97 41.31 20.80
N ALA A 61 9.42 41.63 19.62
CA ALA A 61 8.24 40.95 19.09
C ALA A 61 8.56 39.52 18.63
N GLU A 62 9.73 39.31 18.04
CA GLU A 62 10.21 37.99 17.60
C GLU A 62 10.62 37.12 18.81
N SER A 63 11.22 37.69 19.85
CA SER A 63 11.48 36.99 21.11
C SER A 63 10.19 36.65 21.85
N GLN A 64 9.18 37.53 21.86
CA GLN A 64 7.88 37.22 22.46
C GLN A 64 7.08 36.19 21.66
N LEU A 65 7.20 36.15 20.33
CA LEU A 65 6.62 35.08 19.50
C LEU A 65 7.31 33.74 19.70
N LEU A 66 8.65 33.73 19.79
CA LEU A 66 9.43 32.53 20.11
C LEU A 66 9.14 32.03 21.53
N GLN A 67 8.99 32.94 22.48
CA GLN A 67 8.66 32.61 23.86
C GLN A 67 7.19 32.17 24.00
N LYS A 68 6.24 32.73 23.22
CA LYS A 68 4.88 32.18 23.10
C LYS A 68 4.87 30.80 22.47
N GLN A 69 5.72 30.53 21.46
CA GLN A 69 5.84 29.21 20.85
C GLN A 69 6.54 28.19 21.76
N GLU A 70 7.51 28.61 22.58
CA GLU A 70 8.11 27.76 23.61
C GLU A 70 7.14 27.49 24.76
N VAL A 71 6.39 28.49 25.23
CA VAL A 71 5.37 28.29 26.26
C VAL A 71 4.23 27.40 25.75
N LEU A 72 3.76 27.56 24.51
CA LEU A 72 2.81 26.62 23.89
C LEU A 72 3.38 25.20 23.75
N LYS A 73 4.67 25.07 23.40
CA LYS A 73 5.35 23.76 23.35
C LYS A 73 5.52 23.14 24.73
N THR A 74 5.64 23.94 25.79
CA THR A 74 5.87 23.44 27.15
C THR A 74 4.54 23.03 27.78
N GLU A 75 3.46 23.82 27.60
CA GLU A 75 2.12 23.46 28.08
C GLU A 75 1.52 22.23 27.35
N VAL A 76 1.83 22.03 26.06
CA VAL A 76 1.33 20.85 25.30
C VAL A 76 2.09 19.56 25.64
N VAL A 77 3.32 19.65 26.18
CA VAL A 77 4.15 18.47 26.47
C VAL A 77 3.97 17.95 27.89
N GLU A 78 3.54 18.78 28.85
CA GLU A 78 3.45 18.36 30.25
C GLU A 78 2.20 17.51 30.61
N ASP A 79 1.15 17.51 29.79
CA ASP A 79 -0.12 16.81 30.15
C ASP A 79 -0.57 15.74 29.13
N THR A 80 0.25 15.40 28.14
CA THR A 80 0.02 14.16 27.37
C THR A 80 0.60 12.98 28.15
N PRO A 81 -0.22 12.05 28.68
CA PRO A 81 0.31 10.83 29.26
C PRO A 81 1.22 10.15 28.23
N PRO A 82 2.38 9.60 28.64
CA PRO A 82 3.25 8.88 27.72
C PRO A 82 2.38 7.86 26.98
N PRO A 83 2.52 7.73 25.65
CA PRO A 83 1.70 6.80 24.89
C PRO A 83 1.79 5.45 25.58
N PRO A 84 0.65 4.81 25.89
CA PRO A 84 0.66 3.57 26.64
C PRO A 84 1.65 2.61 25.99
N PRO A 85 2.47 1.88 26.77
CA PRO A 85 3.45 0.96 26.20
C PRO A 85 2.74 0.08 25.18
N VAL A 86 3.24 0.07 23.95
CA VAL A 86 2.65 -0.73 22.86
C VAL A 86 2.83 -2.20 23.24
N VAL A 87 1.87 -2.76 23.97
CA VAL A 87 1.84 -4.16 24.34
C VAL A 87 1.78 -4.93 23.03
N GLN A 88 2.89 -5.58 22.66
CA GLN A 88 2.89 -6.37 21.45
C GLN A 88 1.89 -7.51 21.61
N PRO A 89 0.96 -7.67 20.66
CA PRO A 89 -0.03 -8.72 20.75
C PRO A 89 0.67 -10.08 20.78
N SER A 90 0.15 -10.98 21.60
CA SER A 90 0.61 -12.37 21.64
C SER A 90 0.47 -13.03 20.27
N LYS A 91 1.31 -14.03 19.98
CA LYS A 91 1.23 -14.80 18.72
C LYS A 91 -0.17 -15.37 18.48
N ARG A 92 -0.83 -15.83 19.55
CA ARG A 92 -2.20 -16.35 19.50
C ARG A 92 -3.20 -15.28 19.06
N GLN A 93 -3.11 -14.07 19.60
CA GLN A 93 -3.99 -12.95 19.20
C GLN A 93 -3.79 -12.54 17.74
N VAL A 94 -2.55 -12.54 17.24
CA VAL A 94 -2.29 -12.26 15.82
C VAL A 94 -2.91 -13.35 14.95
N LEU A 95 -2.73 -14.62 15.31
CA LEU A 95 -3.26 -15.74 14.54
C LEU A 95 -4.79 -15.77 14.53
N THR A 96 -5.45 -15.58 15.68
CA THR A 96 -6.92 -15.56 15.74
C THR A 96 -7.50 -14.40 14.95
N SER A 97 -6.90 -13.22 15.07
CA SER A 97 -7.32 -12.01 14.36
C SER A 97 -7.15 -12.16 12.84
N LEU A 98 -6.04 -12.75 12.40
CA LEU A 98 -5.76 -13.00 10.99
C LEU A 98 -6.65 -14.10 10.40
N ALA A 99 -6.89 -15.18 11.15
CA ALA A 99 -7.86 -16.21 10.77
C ALA A 99 -9.26 -15.63 10.62
N LEU A 100 -9.65 -14.68 11.48
CA LEU A 100 -10.93 -13.99 11.39
C LEU A 100 -11.04 -13.15 10.11
N LEU A 101 -10.00 -12.35 9.78
CA LEU A 101 -9.95 -11.59 8.51
C LEU A 101 -10.06 -12.49 7.28
N ILE A 102 -9.35 -13.62 7.28
CA ILE A 102 -9.39 -14.60 6.19
C ILE A 102 -10.79 -15.20 6.09
N ALA A 103 -11.39 -15.61 7.21
CA ALA A 103 -12.73 -16.15 7.23
C ALA A 103 -13.76 -15.14 6.69
N THR A 104 -13.66 -13.86 7.05
CA THR A 104 -14.52 -12.79 6.53
C THR A 104 -14.38 -12.65 5.01
N ASP A 105 -13.16 -12.57 4.48
CA ASP A 105 -12.92 -12.46 3.04
C ASP A 105 -13.44 -13.69 2.27
N LYS A 106 -13.19 -14.91 2.78
CA LYS A 106 -13.71 -16.14 2.17
C LYS A 106 -15.23 -16.19 2.19
N ALA A 107 -15.88 -15.79 3.29
CA ALA A 107 -17.33 -15.74 3.38
C ALA A 107 -17.92 -14.78 2.33
N LEU A 108 -17.30 -13.62 2.14
CA LEU A 108 -17.70 -12.65 1.11
C LEU A 108 -17.52 -13.22 -0.31
N ILE A 109 -16.40 -13.88 -0.58
CA ILE A 109 -16.15 -14.52 -1.90
C ILE A 109 -17.21 -15.60 -2.19
N VAL A 110 -17.54 -16.44 -1.20
CA VAL A 110 -18.58 -17.46 -1.34
C VAL A 110 -19.93 -16.81 -1.62
N LEU A 111 -20.30 -15.79 -0.84
CA LEU A 111 -21.54 -15.04 -1.02
C LEU A 111 -21.65 -14.43 -2.42
N PHE A 112 -20.59 -13.77 -2.90
CA PHE A 112 -20.58 -13.14 -4.21
C PHE A 112 -20.68 -14.17 -5.34
N ARG A 113 -20.00 -15.31 -5.19
CA ARG A 113 -20.13 -16.42 -6.14
C ARG A 113 -21.55 -16.98 -6.17
N THR A 114 -22.19 -17.16 -5.01
CA THR A 114 -23.57 -17.66 -4.93
C THR A 114 -24.58 -16.68 -5.54
N LEU A 115 -24.30 -15.37 -5.45
CA LEU A 115 -25.14 -14.32 -6.03
C LEU A 115 -24.76 -13.95 -7.47
N ASN A 116 -23.78 -14.64 -8.07
CA ASN A 116 -23.23 -14.35 -9.40
C ASN A 116 -22.79 -12.88 -9.59
N ILE A 117 -22.27 -12.25 -8.52
CA ILE A 117 -21.79 -10.87 -8.55
C ILE A 117 -20.35 -10.89 -9.05
N GLN A 118 -20.10 -10.23 -10.19
CA GLN A 118 -18.76 -10.16 -10.79
C GLN A 118 -17.84 -9.10 -10.16
N PHE A 119 -18.37 -8.26 -9.28
CA PHE A 119 -17.61 -7.24 -8.56
C PHE A 119 -16.66 -7.89 -7.52
N PRO A 120 -15.46 -7.34 -7.25
CA PRO A 120 -14.53 -7.92 -6.28
C PRO A 120 -15.09 -7.91 -4.86
N ALA A 121 -15.28 -9.10 -4.30
CA ALA A 121 -15.87 -9.30 -2.97
C ALA A 121 -15.08 -8.60 -1.85
N SER A 122 -13.74 -8.55 -1.96
CA SER A 122 -12.87 -7.92 -0.96
C SER A 122 -13.02 -6.38 -0.90
N LEU A 123 -13.19 -5.71 -2.05
CA LEU A 123 -13.45 -4.27 -2.11
C LEU A 123 -14.82 -3.93 -1.53
N PHE A 124 -15.83 -4.71 -1.86
CA PHE A 124 -17.15 -4.58 -1.23
C PHE A 124 -17.06 -4.83 0.27
N GLY A 125 -16.37 -5.89 0.68
CA GLY A 125 -16.10 -6.23 2.07
C GLY A 125 -15.48 -5.09 2.85
N MET A 126 -14.48 -4.42 2.27
CA MET A 126 -13.86 -3.26 2.88
C MET A 126 -14.87 -2.14 3.15
N LEU A 127 -15.65 -1.73 2.14
CA LEU A 127 -16.65 -0.65 2.28
C LEU A 127 -17.80 -1.06 3.21
N ALA A 128 -18.30 -2.29 3.10
CA ALA A 128 -19.38 -2.82 3.91
C ALA A 128 -18.97 -2.97 5.37
N MET A 129 -17.77 -3.49 5.66
CA MET A 129 -17.24 -3.58 7.02
C MET A 129 -17.04 -2.19 7.63
N PHE A 130 -16.50 -1.24 6.86
CA PHE A 130 -16.35 0.14 7.34
C PHE A 130 -17.71 0.77 7.66
N GLY A 131 -18.69 0.68 6.75
CA GLY A 131 -20.05 1.18 6.98
C GLY A 131 -20.75 0.50 8.15
N THR A 132 -20.58 -0.81 8.32
CA THR A 132 -21.11 -1.57 9.45
C THR A 132 -20.49 -1.10 10.77
N LEU A 133 -19.18 -0.87 10.81
CA LEU A 133 -18.51 -0.34 12.00
C LEU A 133 -18.98 1.08 12.35
N LEU A 134 -19.22 1.93 11.33
CA LEU A 134 -19.79 3.27 11.53
C LEU A 134 -21.23 3.20 12.06
N ALA A 135 -22.09 2.37 11.47
CA ALA A 135 -23.46 2.20 11.93
C ALA A 135 -23.49 1.66 13.37
N LEU A 136 -22.65 0.67 13.67
CA LEU A 136 -22.53 0.11 15.00
C LEU A 136 -21.97 1.11 16.02
N ASP A 137 -21.09 2.01 15.60
CA ASP A 137 -20.55 3.06 16.46
C ASP A 137 -21.61 4.10 16.87
N VAL A 138 -22.56 4.40 15.97
CA VAL A 138 -23.70 5.28 16.27
C VAL A 138 -24.65 4.64 17.28
N VAL A 139 -24.89 3.32 17.17
CA VAL A 139 -25.85 2.61 18.04
C VAL A 139 -25.22 2.14 19.36
N ARG A 140 -24.00 1.59 19.31
CA ARG A 140 -23.25 1.02 20.44
C ARG A 140 -21.73 1.19 20.25
N PRO A 141 -21.15 2.34 20.63
CA PRO A 141 -19.72 2.63 20.43
C PRO A 141 -18.79 1.61 21.10
N GLU A 142 -19.17 1.09 22.28
CA GLU A 142 -18.40 0.06 22.99
C GLU A 142 -18.27 -1.25 22.22
N VAL A 143 -19.32 -1.65 21.49
CA VAL A 143 -19.29 -2.89 20.71
C VAL A 143 -18.43 -2.67 19.47
N SER A 144 -18.54 -1.52 18.83
CA SER A 144 -17.74 -1.20 17.64
C SER A 144 -16.24 -1.14 17.96
N THR A 145 -15.85 -0.54 19.09
CA THR A 145 -14.44 -0.53 19.54
C THR A 145 -13.93 -1.92 19.91
N LYS A 146 -14.75 -2.76 20.58
CA LYS A 146 -14.40 -4.16 20.86
C LYS A 146 -14.20 -4.98 19.59
N VAL A 147 -15.11 -4.85 18.62
CA VAL A 147 -14.99 -5.52 17.32
C VAL A 147 -13.72 -5.06 16.62
N ALA A 148 -13.49 -3.75 16.47
CA ALA A 148 -12.27 -3.23 15.84
C ALA A 148 -11.00 -3.72 16.55
N GLY A 149 -10.99 -3.74 17.89
CA GLY A 149 -9.88 -4.23 18.71
C GLY A 149 -9.55 -5.71 18.46
N ALA A 150 -10.56 -6.56 18.20
CA ALA A 150 -10.34 -7.98 17.91
C ALA A 150 -9.63 -8.21 16.57
N TYR A 151 -9.86 -7.34 15.57
CA TYR A 151 -9.21 -7.40 14.26
C TYR A 151 -7.84 -6.69 14.22
N GLN A 152 -7.56 -5.81 15.19
CA GLN A 152 -6.37 -4.95 15.17
C GLN A 152 -5.03 -5.71 15.09
N PRO A 153 -4.80 -6.83 15.82
CA PRO A 153 -3.55 -7.57 15.71
C PRO A 153 -3.27 -8.09 14.29
N GLY A 154 -4.29 -8.62 13.61
CA GLY A 154 -4.20 -9.10 12.23
C GLY A 154 -4.06 -7.97 11.22
N VAL A 155 -4.82 -6.87 11.41
CA VAL A 155 -4.70 -5.64 10.60
C VAL A 155 -3.26 -5.11 10.65
N ASN A 156 -2.68 -4.99 11.84
CA ASN A 156 -1.30 -4.52 12.02
C ASN A 156 -0.27 -5.47 11.39
N PHE A 157 -0.53 -6.77 11.39
CA PHE A 157 0.32 -7.73 10.70
C PHE A 157 0.24 -7.54 9.18
N LEU A 158 -0.97 -7.52 8.61
CA LEU A 158 -1.16 -7.37 7.17
C LEU A 158 -0.62 -6.05 6.65
N ALA A 159 -0.78 -4.94 7.37
CA ALA A 159 -0.20 -3.65 7.00
C ALA A 159 1.32 -3.71 6.77
N LYS A 160 2.06 -4.52 7.54
CA LYS A 160 3.52 -4.68 7.41
C LYS A 160 3.95 -5.49 6.18
N TRP A 161 3.07 -6.38 5.71
CA TRP A 161 3.34 -7.33 4.63
C TRP A 161 2.50 -7.06 3.37
N LEU A 162 1.69 -6.00 3.38
CA LEU A 162 0.76 -5.65 2.31
C LEU A 162 1.48 -5.50 0.97
N ALA A 163 2.62 -4.79 0.95
CA ALA A 163 3.36 -4.56 -0.27
C ALA A 163 3.76 -5.88 -0.96
N VAL A 164 4.34 -6.85 -0.23
CA VAL A 164 4.80 -8.12 -0.83
C VAL A 164 3.67 -8.95 -1.41
N CYS A 165 2.42 -8.77 -0.96
CA CYS A 165 1.25 -9.44 -1.53
C CYS A 165 0.97 -9.03 -2.99
N PHE A 166 1.53 -7.90 -3.44
CA PHE A 166 1.46 -7.45 -4.84
C PHE A 166 2.63 -7.91 -5.71
N ALA A 167 3.68 -8.50 -5.11
CA ALA A 167 4.82 -9.02 -5.85
C ALA A 167 4.42 -10.01 -6.96
N PRO A 168 3.39 -10.88 -6.78
CA PRO A 168 3.16 -11.90 -7.78
C PRO A 168 2.81 -11.38 -9.16
N SER A 169 2.08 -10.27 -9.23
CA SER A 169 1.73 -9.64 -10.50
C SER A 169 2.94 -9.06 -11.24
N LEU A 170 4.01 -8.70 -10.53
CA LEU A 170 5.28 -8.26 -11.13
C LEU A 170 6.14 -9.44 -11.57
N VAL A 171 6.14 -10.54 -10.81
CA VAL A 171 6.93 -11.73 -11.14
C VAL A 171 6.45 -12.35 -12.44
N VAL A 172 5.14 -12.43 -12.69
CA VAL A 172 4.61 -13.01 -13.93
C VAL A 172 4.61 -12.05 -15.12
N LEU A 173 5.02 -10.79 -14.93
CA LEU A 173 5.03 -9.77 -15.98
C LEU A 173 5.78 -10.20 -17.27
N PRO A 174 6.91 -10.93 -17.21
CA PRO A 174 7.59 -11.41 -18.42
C PRO A 174 6.77 -12.39 -19.28
N LEU A 175 5.67 -12.95 -18.77
CA LEU A 175 4.74 -13.78 -19.56
C LEU A 175 3.76 -12.96 -20.39
N ALA A 176 3.62 -11.66 -20.14
CA ALA A 176 2.72 -10.81 -20.89
C ALA A 176 3.23 -10.64 -22.33
N PRO A 177 2.33 -10.63 -23.33
CA PRO A 177 2.74 -10.38 -24.71
C PRO A 177 3.33 -8.96 -24.80
N MET A 178 4.49 -8.80 -25.46
CA MET A 178 5.10 -7.49 -25.62
C MET A 178 4.52 -6.78 -26.85
N PRO A 179 4.10 -5.51 -26.74
CA PRO A 179 3.67 -4.73 -27.91
C PRO A 179 4.88 -4.42 -28.81
N ALA A 180 4.60 -3.97 -30.04
CA ALA A 180 5.64 -3.50 -30.95
C ALA A 180 6.50 -2.39 -30.29
N SER A 181 7.79 -2.32 -30.61
CA SER A 181 8.75 -1.41 -29.95
C SER A 181 8.34 0.06 -29.97
N ALA A 182 7.76 0.53 -31.08
CA ALA A 182 7.24 1.90 -31.21
C ALA A 182 6.05 2.17 -30.26
N ASP A 183 5.21 1.17 -30.04
CA ASP A 183 4.06 1.24 -29.15
C ASP A 183 4.44 1.08 -27.67
N LEU A 184 5.55 0.39 -27.39
CA LEU A 184 6.10 0.28 -26.05
C LEU A 184 6.54 1.64 -25.50
N LEU A 185 7.27 2.45 -26.29
CA LEU A 185 7.70 3.78 -25.86
C LEU A 185 6.49 4.68 -25.55
N ARG A 186 5.48 4.68 -26.43
CA ARG A 186 4.24 5.43 -26.23
C ARG A 186 3.49 4.98 -24.97
N THR A 187 3.43 3.68 -24.73
CA THR A 187 2.85 3.08 -23.51
C THR A 187 3.57 3.62 -22.28
N VAL A 188 4.90 3.59 -22.25
CA VAL A 188 5.71 4.10 -21.14
C VAL A 188 5.48 5.61 -20.94
N CYS A 189 5.45 6.40 -22.01
CA CYS A 189 5.17 7.84 -21.93
C CYS A 189 3.78 8.11 -21.33
N VAL A 190 2.73 7.43 -21.81
CA VAL A 190 1.37 7.57 -21.28
C VAL A 190 1.30 7.11 -19.82
N LEU A 191 2.01 6.05 -19.46
CA LEU A 191 2.06 5.55 -18.10
C LEU A 191 2.65 6.58 -17.15
N PHE A 192 3.86 7.08 -17.41
CA PHE A 192 4.51 8.06 -16.53
C PHE A 192 3.81 9.41 -16.53
N LEU A 193 3.58 9.99 -17.71
CA LEU A 193 2.98 11.32 -17.81
C LEU A 193 1.52 11.29 -17.36
N GLY A 194 0.74 10.30 -17.82
CA GLY A 194 -0.64 10.14 -17.41
C GLY A 194 -0.76 9.91 -15.91
N TRP A 195 0.11 9.10 -15.31
CA TRP A 195 0.16 8.93 -13.86
C TRP A 195 0.46 10.23 -13.14
N ALA A 196 1.49 10.98 -13.56
CA ALA A 196 1.87 12.24 -12.94
C ALA A 196 0.73 13.26 -13.00
N ILE A 197 0.08 13.40 -14.16
CA ILE A 197 -1.07 14.28 -14.33
C ILE A 197 -2.22 13.83 -13.45
N SER A 198 -2.57 12.53 -13.42
CA SER A 198 -3.64 12.00 -12.55
C SER A 198 -3.37 12.22 -11.05
N LEU A 199 -2.12 12.05 -10.61
CA LEU A 199 -1.70 12.28 -9.24
C LEU A 199 -1.88 13.75 -8.86
N LEU A 200 -1.33 14.66 -9.66
CA LEU A 200 -1.41 16.10 -9.40
C LEU A 200 -2.83 16.63 -9.52
N SER A 201 -3.60 16.19 -10.52
CA SER A 201 -4.99 16.59 -10.68
C SER A 201 -5.83 16.18 -9.47
N ALA A 202 -5.68 14.94 -8.99
CA ALA A 202 -6.40 14.47 -7.81
C ALA A 202 -6.00 15.25 -6.55
N ALA A 203 -4.71 15.56 -6.38
CA ALA A 203 -4.24 16.37 -5.26
C ALA A 203 -4.82 17.80 -5.29
N TYR A 204 -4.77 18.47 -6.44
CA TYR A 204 -5.28 19.84 -6.56
C TYR A 204 -6.80 19.90 -6.45
N VAL A 205 -7.53 18.91 -6.97
CA VAL A 205 -8.98 18.82 -6.77
C VAL A 205 -9.30 18.61 -5.28
N ALA A 206 -8.57 17.73 -4.58
CA ALA A 206 -8.76 17.55 -3.15
C ALA A 206 -8.56 18.87 -2.38
N ILE A 207 -7.48 19.60 -2.65
CA ILE A 207 -7.19 20.91 -2.04
C ILE A 207 -8.26 21.95 -2.41
N ALA A 208 -8.75 21.93 -3.65
CA ALA A 208 -9.81 22.85 -4.07
C ALA A 208 -11.12 22.59 -3.33
N LEU A 209 -11.51 21.31 -3.20
CA LEU A 209 -12.69 20.90 -2.45
C LEU A 209 -12.55 21.19 -0.95
N GLN A 210 -11.35 21.04 -0.40
CA GLN A 210 -11.02 21.38 0.98
C GLN A 210 -11.32 22.85 1.30
N LYS A 211 -10.98 23.74 0.35
CA LYS A 211 -11.27 25.19 0.48
C LYS A 211 -12.76 25.51 0.37
N LEU A 212 -13.56 24.65 -0.25
CA LEU A 212 -15.01 24.83 -0.37
C LEU A 212 -15.76 24.29 0.86
N SER A 213 -15.20 23.30 1.55
CA SER A 213 -15.80 22.69 2.75
C SER A 213 -15.44 23.40 4.05
N VAL A 214 -14.84 24.61 4.00
CA VAL A 214 -14.48 25.39 5.19
C VAL A 214 -15.74 25.71 5.99
N SER A 215 -16.05 24.82 6.92
CA SER A 215 -16.84 25.04 8.11
C SER A 215 -15.84 25.29 9.23
N GLU A 216 -16.09 26.28 10.08
CA GLU A 216 -15.23 26.72 11.21
C GLU A 216 -15.08 25.68 12.33
N GLU A 217 -15.02 24.39 12.01
CA GLU A 217 -14.75 23.35 13.01
C GLU A 217 -13.25 23.25 13.25
N GLU A 218 -12.84 23.36 14.53
CA GLU A 218 -11.47 23.16 14.99
C GLU A 218 -10.85 21.95 14.29
N GLU A 219 -9.72 22.18 13.62
CA GLU A 219 -8.91 21.13 13.03
C GLU A 219 -8.44 20.22 14.18
N GLU A 220 -9.16 19.13 14.42
CA GLU A 220 -8.83 18.14 15.46
C GLU A 220 -7.37 17.73 15.23
N VAL A 221 -6.49 18.11 16.16
CA VAL A 221 -5.06 17.83 16.08
C VAL A 221 -4.90 16.35 15.83
N LEU A 222 -4.37 15.99 14.66
CA LEU A 222 -4.08 14.61 14.29
C LEU A 222 -3.20 14.00 15.37
N THR A 223 -3.80 13.19 16.23
CA THR A 223 -3.03 12.34 17.14
C THR A 223 -2.17 11.45 16.25
N PRO A 224 -0.83 11.59 16.28
CA PRO A 224 0.03 10.86 15.36
C PRO A 224 -0.27 9.38 15.47
N ALA A 225 -0.49 8.71 14.34
CA ALA A 225 -0.72 7.27 14.41
C ALA A 225 0.48 6.60 15.09
N ALA A 226 0.22 5.59 15.91
CA ALA A 226 1.30 4.84 16.53
C ALA A 226 2.25 4.31 15.44
N PRO A 227 3.57 4.55 15.55
CA PRO A 227 4.52 4.14 14.53
C PRO A 227 4.47 2.62 14.36
N ILE A 228 4.37 2.16 13.12
CA ILE A 228 4.34 0.73 12.80
C ILE A 228 5.71 0.15 13.16
N VAL A 229 5.75 -0.69 14.20
CA VAL A 229 6.99 -1.40 14.60
C VAL A 229 7.38 -2.34 13.45
N MET A 230 8.49 -2.01 12.77
CA MET A 230 8.97 -2.77 11.63
C MET A 230 9.41 -4.20 12.05
N PRO A 231 9.18 -5.21 11.20
CA PRO A 231 9.70 -6.56 11.41
C PRO A 231 11.24 -6.59 11.54
N PRO A 232 11.81 -7.58 12.24
CA PRO A 232 13.25 -7.78 12.32
C PRO A 232 13.82 -8.34 11.00
N TYR A 233 13.84 -7.55 9.94
CA TYR A 233 14.17 -7.97 8.57
C TYR A 233 15.51 -8.69 8.44
N ARG A 234 16.53 -8.32 9.23
CA ARG A 234 17.85 -8.97 9.19
C ARG A 234 17.80 -10.41 9.69
N LYS A 235 17.02 -10.69 10.74
CA LYS A 235 16.84 -12.05 11.26
C LYS A 235 16.00 -12.89 10.31
N LEU A 236 14.90 -12.30 9.83
CA LEU A 236 14.03 -12.87 8.82
C LEU A 236 14.77 -13.27 7.54
N ALA A 237 15.62 -12.38 7.02
CA ALA A 237 16.40 -12.66 5.81
C ALA A 237 17.34 -13.87 5.97
N LYS A 238 17.93 -14.09 7.16
CA LYS A 238 18.75 -15.28 7.42
C LYS A 238 17.91 -16.56 7.41
N ILE A 239 16.76 -16.55 8.07
CA ILE A 239 15.83 -17.69 8.13
C ILE A 239 15.29 -18.01 6.73
N LEU A 240 14.82 -17.00 6.01
CA LEU A 240 14.30 -17.14 4.65
C LEU A 240 15.40 -17.55 3.66
N GLY A 241 16.64 -17.10 3.84
CA GLY A 241 17.79 -17.56 3.06
C GLY A 241 18.05 -19.06 3.25
N ALA A 242 18.07 -19.53 4.50
CA ALA A 242 18.19 -20.95 4.80
C ALA A 242 17.00 -21.77 4.26
N SER A 243 15.78 -21.25 4.39
CA SER A 243 14.56 -21.87 3.84
C SER A 243 14.60 -21.96 2.31
N THR A 244 15.06 -20.90 1.63
CA THR A 244 15.21 -20.86 0.16
C THR A 244 16.24 -21.90 -0.29
N ALA A 245 17.39 -22.00 0.39
CA ALA A 245 18.39 -23.01 0.08
C ALA A 245 17.89 -24.45 0.31
N GLY A 246 17.21 -24.71 1.43
CA GLY A 246 16.67 -26.04 1.73
C GLY A 246 15.56 -26.48 0.77
N THR A 247 14.62 -25.59 0.47
CA THR A 247 13.52 -25.86 -0.47
C THR A 247 14.00 -25.98 -1.93
N PHE A 248 15.09 -25.31 -2.30
CA PHE A 248 15.75 -25.50 -3.60
C PHE A 248 16.24 -26.94 -3.79
N LEU A 249 16.99 -27.46 -2.82
CA LEU A 249 17.50 -28.84 -2.86
C LEU A 249 16.37 -29.86 -2.95
N LEU A 250 15.31 -29.67 -2.15
CA LEU A 250 14.11 -30.52 -2.20
C LEU A 250 13.37 -30.42 -3.54
N SER A 251 13.30 -29.23 -4.14
CA SER A 251 12.63 -29.02 -5.44
C SER A 251 13.33 -29.76 -6.58
N ILE A 252 14.66 -29.79 -6.56
CA ILE A 252 15.46 -30.54 -7.53
C ILE A 252 15.34 -32.05 -7.28
N ALA A 253 15.50 -32.49 -6.02
CA ALA A 253 15.46 -33.91 -5.66
C ALA A 253 14.11 -34.58 -5.95
N SER A 254 13.03 -33.80 -5.97
CA SER A 254 11.66 -34.28 -6.18
C SER A 254 11.15 -34.11 -7.62
N SER A 255 12.06 -33.84 -8.58
CA SER A 255 11.71 -33.63 -9.99
C SER A 255 10.61 -32.59 -10.22
N GLY A 256 10.63 -31.50 -9.43
CA GLY A 256 9.66 -30.41 -9.56
C GLY A 256 8.31 -30.69 -8.88
N PHE A 257 8.27 -31.49 -7.80
CA PHE A 257 7.07 -31.62 -6.98
C PHE A 257 6.57 -30.23 -6.54
N THR A 258 5.34 -29.91 -6.94
CA THR A 258 4.77 -28.56 -6.91
C THR A 258 4.82 -27.84 -5.57
N PRO A 259 4.59 -28.45 -4.39
CA PRO A 259 4.63 -27.70 -3.14
C PRO A 259 6.05 -27.31 -2.71
N PHE A 260 7.10 -28.05 -3.12
CA PHE A 260 8.48 -27.61 -2.84
C PHE A 260 8.87 -26.44 -3.73
N VAL A 261 8.49 -26.48 -5.01
CA VAL A 261 8.66 -25.35 -5.94
C VAL A 261 7.91 -24.12 -5.44
N ALA A 262 6.69 -24.29 -4.92
CA ALA A 262 5.91 -23.22 -4.32
C ALA A 262 6.59 -22.65 -3.07
N ALA A 263 7.10 -23.51 -2.17
CA ALA A 263 7.82 -23.08 -0.97
C ALA A 263 9.13 -22.35 -1.32
N TYR A 264 9.86 -22.82 -2.32
CA TYR A 264 11.08 -22.19 -2.82
C TYR A 264 10.81 -20.81 -3.40
N THR A 265 9.85 -20.70 -4.32
CA THR A 265 9.51 -19.42 -4.94
C THR A 265 8.89 -18.43 -3.96
N LEU A 266 8.08 -18.89 -2.99
CA LEU A 266 7.56 -18.07 -1.91
C LEU A 266 8.68 -17.55 -1.00
N SER A 267 9.55 -18.43 -0.51
CA SER A 267 10.65 -18.05 0.39
C SER A 267 11.64 -17.10 -0.28
N ALA A 268 11.96 -17.32 -1.56
CA ALA A 268 12.76 -16.39 -2.37
C ALA A 268 12.10 -15.02 -2.52
N THR A 269 10.78 -14.98 -2.77
CA THR A 269 10.03 -13.71 -2.86
C THR A 269 10.08 -12.95 -1.53
N LEU A 270 9.80 -13.63 -0.41
CA LEU A 270 9.85 -13.03 0.93
C LEU A 270 11.27 -12.60 1.33
N LEU A 271 12.29 -13.37 0.93
CA LEU A 271 13.70 -13.03 1.14
C LEU A 271 14.04 -11.71 0.43
N GLY A 272 13.72 -11.60 -0.86
CA GLY A 272 13.99 -10.38 -1.62
C GLY A 272 13.25 -9.15 -1.07
N PHE A 273 12.06 -9.33 -0.48
CA PHE A 273 11.35 -8.25 0.22
C PHE A 273 12.07 -7.84 1.50
N CYS A 274 12.58 -8.79 2.30
CA CYS A 274 13.37 -8.50 3.49
C CYS A 274 14.69 -7.80 3.14
N LEU A 275 15.38 -8.26 2.10
CA LEU A 275 16.61 -7.64 1.60
C LEU A 275 16.38 -6.21 1.11
N GLY A 276 15.29 -5.97 0.37
CA GLY A 276 14.89 -4.63 -0.06
C GLY A 276 14.65 -3.69 1.12
N ASN A 277 14.01 -4.18 2.19
CA ASN A 277 13.82 -3.42 3.41
C ASN A 277 15.10 -3.20 4.23
N LEU A 278 16.20 -3.91 3.94
CA LEU A 278 17.51 -3.66 4.55
C LEU A 278 18.38 -2.66 3.77
N LEU A 279 17.97 -2.27 2.56
CA LEU A 279 18.69 -1.27 1.76
C LEU A 279 18.71 0.11 2.44
N ASN A 280 19.75 0.88 2.12
CA ASN A 280 19.90 2.26 2.58
C ASN A 280 18.74 3.15 2.07
N LYS A 281 18.45 4.24 2.81
CA LYS A 281 17.32 5.13 2.50
C LYS A 281 17.38 5.71 1.09
N ASP A 282 18.57 6.03 0.58
CA ASP A 282 18.71 6.60 -0.76
C ASP A 282 18.48 5.58 -1.87
N VAL A 283 18.92 4.33 -1.65
CA VAL A 283 18.64 3.23 -2.58
C VAL A 283 17.14 2.92 -2.61
N LYS A 284 16.46 2.95 -1.45
CA LYS A 284 15.01 2.71 -1.36
C LYS A 284 14.15 3.74 -2.10
N LYS A 285 14.65 4.97 -2.29
CA LYS A 285 13.96 5.98 -3.11
C LYS A 285 13.85 5.56 -4.57
N ILE A 286 14.81 4.78 -5.05
CA ILE A 286 14.89 4.34 -6.45
C ILE A 286 14.37 2.91 -6.59
N ILE A 287 14.84 2.01 -5.71
CA ILE A 287 14.54 0.59 -5.70
C ILE A 287 13.59 0.30 -4.53
N HIS A 288 12.29 0.35 -4.81
CA HIS A 288 11.29 -0.09 -3.86
C HIS A 288 11.51 -1.57 -3.48
N PRO A 289 11.24 -1.99 -2.23
CA PRO A 289 11.37 -3.39 -1.81
C PRO A 289 10.57 -4.41 -2.64
N LEU A 290 9.64 -3.94 -3.49
CA LEU A 290 8.93 -4.77 -4.45
C LEU A 290 9.75 -5.11 -5.68
N ILE A 291 10.62 -4.20 -6.11
CA ILE A 291 11.54 -4.46 -7.21
C ILE A 291 12.54 -5.53 -6.77
N THR A 292 13.10 -5.40 -5.56
CA THR A 292 14.06 -6.40 -5.04
C THR A 292 13.42 -7.78 -4.86
N CYS A 293 12.19 -7.86 -4.35
CA CYS A 293 11.50 -9.14 -4.21
C CYS A 293 11.16 -9.77 -5.57
N THR A 294 10.73 -8.97 -6.54
CA THR A 294 10.45 -9.44 -7.90
C THR A 294 11.71 -9.98 -8.56
N LEU A 295 12.81 -9.22 -8.51
CA LEU A 295 14.09 -9.65 -9.08
C LEU A 295 14.61 -10.93 -8.42
N THR A 296 14.48 -11.03 -7.09
CA THR A 296 14.93 -12.23 -6.36
C THR A 296 14.07 -13.45 -6.73
N ALA A 297 12.76 -13.28 -6.88
CA ALA A 297 11.86 -14.35 -7.32
C ALA A 297 12.14 -14.80 -8.77
N LEU A 298 12.38 -13.85 -9.69
CA LEU A 298 12.75 -14.16 -11.07
C LEU A 298 14.10 -14.88 -11.15
N CYS A 299 15.11 -14.41 -10.41
CA CYS A 299 16.40 -15.08 -10.32
C CYS A 299 16.26 -16.49 -9.75
N ALA A 300 15.45 -16.67 -8.71
CA ALA A 300 15.18 -17.98 -8.13
C ALA A 300 14.52 -18.94 -9.14
N ILE A 301 13.47 -18.48 -9.84
CA ILE A 301 12.81 -19.27 -10.88
C ILE A 301 13.78 -19.64 -12.00
N PHE A 302 14.63 -18.70 -12.43
CA PHE A 302 15.65 -18.94 -13.44
C PHE A 302 16.69 -19.98 -12.98
N VAL A 303 17.21 -19.85 -11.75
CA VAL A 303 18.17 -20.80 -11.18
C VAL A 303 17.56 -22.20 -11.08
N LEU A 304 16.31 -22.31 -10.62
CA LEU A 304 15.62 -23.59 -10.57
C LEU A 304 15.36 -24.16 -11.96
N ALA A 305 15.01 -23.34 -12.95
CA ALA A 305 14.84 -23.77 -14.34
C ALA A 305 16.13 -24.42 -14.89
N GLN A 306 17.27 -23.75 -14.69
CA GLN A 306 18.57 -24.25 -15.12
C GLN A 306 18.95 -25.54 -14.39
N ALA A 307 18.68 -25.64 -13.08
CA ALA A 307 19.06 -26.79 -12.29
C ALA A 307 18.14 -28.03 -12.48
N SER A 308 16.86 -27.81 -12.75
CA SER A 308 15.87 -28.89 -12.95
C SER A 308 15.67 -29.30 -14.41
N GLY A 309 16.20 -28.51 -15.36
CA GLY A 309 15.97 -28.71 -16.80
C GLY A 309 14.56 -28.34 -17.28
N VAL A 310 13.70 -27.79 -16.41
CA VAL A 310 12.35 -27.34 -16.76
C VAL A 310 12.40 -25.96 -17.41
N ALA A 311 11.61 -25.75 -18.46
CA ALA A 311 11.53 -24.45 -19.13
C ALA A 311 11.13 -23.33 -18.16
N THR A 312 11.88 -22.21 -18.18
CA THR A 312 11.66 -21.06 -17.29
C THR A 312 10.24 -20.52 -17.39
N ALA A 313 9.68 -20.45 -18.61
CA ALA A 313 8.30 -20.01 -18.81
C ALA A 313 7.28 -20.91 -18.10
N GLY A 314 7.53 -22.23 -18.05
CA GLY A 314 6.68 -23.19 -17.34
C GLY A 314 6.70 -23.00 -15.83
N LEU A 315 7.89 -22.80 -15.24
CA LEU A 315 8.01 -22.49 -13.81
C LEU A 315 7.44 -21.12 -13.46
N LEU A 316 7.59 -20.14 -14.36
CA LEU A 316 7.03 -18.81 -14.20
C LEU A 316 5.49 -18.83 -14.24
N ALA A 317 4.90 -19.61 -15.14
CA ALA A 317 3.46 -19.87 -15.15
C ALA A 317 3.02 -20.64 -13.90
N GLY A 318 3.85 -21.58 -13.43
CA GLY A 318 3.65 -22.33 -12.19
C GLY A 318 3.72 -21.49 -10.91
N TYR A 319 4.19 -20.24 -10.99
CA TYR A 319 4.25 -19.33 -9.85
C TYR A 319 2.86 -18.81 -9.44
N ILE A 320 1.94 -18.65 -10.41
CA ILE A 320 0.51 -18.36 -10.18
C ILE A 320 -0.31 -19.40 -10.95
N THR A 321 -0.68 -20.49 -10.28
CA THR A 321 -1.45 -21.59 -10.89
C THR A 321 -2.95 -21.39 -10.78
N ARG A 322 -3.42 -20.59 -9.80
CA ARG A 322 -4.83 -20.46 -9.42
C ARG A 322 -5.51 -21.82 -9.13
N ALA A 323 -4.73 -22.82 -8.73
CA ALA A 323 -5.24 -24.16 -8.47
C ALA A 323 -6.10 -24.18 -7.19
N HIS A 324 -7.18 -24.97 -7.23
CA HIS A 324 -7.97 -25.26 -6.02
C HIS A 324 -7.35 -26.36 -5.15
N ASN A 325 -6.49 -27.20 -5.73
CA ASN A 325 -5.79 -28.25 -5.00
C ASN A 325 -4.52 -27.67 -4.37
N ILE A 326 -4.44 -27.79 -3.06
CA ILE A 326 -3.37 -27.26 -2.23
C ILE A 326 -1.97 -27.76 -2.60
N LEU A 327 -1.87 -28.97 -3.12
CA LEU A 327 -0.60 -29.55 -3.54
C LEU A 327 -0.09 -28.90 -4.84
N LYS A 328 -0.95 -28.21 -5.61
CA LYS A 328 -0.62 -27.58 -6.90
C LYS A 328 -0.60 -26.05 -6.86
N VAL A 329 -0.71 -25.45 -5.67
CA VAL A 329 -0.71 -23.99 -5.48
C VAL A 329 0.72 -23.47 -5.70
N GLY A 330 0.86 -22.38 -6.46
CA GLY A 330 2.15 -21.71 -6.66
C GLY A 330 2.53 -20.79 -5.49
N GLY A 331 3.80 -20.41 -5.40
CA GLY A 331 4.27 -19.49 -4.34
C GLY A 331 3.57 -18.12 -4.40
N GLY A 332 3.24 -17.64 -5.61
CA GLY A 332 2.52 -16.39 -5.83
C GLY A 332 1.04 -16.47 -5.43
N ASP A 333 0.39 -17.62 -5.60
CA ASP A 333 -1.01 -17.81 -5.18
C ASP A 333 -1.18 -17.65 -3.66
N LEU A 334 -0.19 -18.10 -2.87
CA LEU A 334 -0.20 -17.93 -1.41
C LEU A 334 -0.15 -16.44 -1.02
N LEU A 335 0.68 -15.64 -1.69
CA LEU A 335 0.73 -14.19 -1.47
C LEU A 335 -0.56 -13.50 -1.93
N LEU A 336 -1.09 -13.87 -3.09
CA LEU A 336 -2.37 -13.34 -3.59
C LEU A 336 -3.55 -13.71 -2.69
N SER A 337 -3.51 -14.87 -2.03
CA SER A 337 -4.56 -15.28 -1.10
C SER A 337 -4.70 -14.38 0.12
N LEU A 338 -3.63 -13.66 0.50
CA LEU A 338 -3.63 -12.69 1.60
C LEU A 338 -4.08 -11.29 1.17
N LEU A 339 -4.18 -11.02 -0.14
CA LEU A 339 -4.54 -9.71 -0.66
C LEU A 339 -5.99 -9.34 -0.34
N GLY A 340 -6.93 -10.28 -0.47
CA GLY A 340 -8.34 -10.08 -0.10
C GLY A 340 -8.51 -9.68 1.37
N PRO A 341 -8.02 -10.50 2.33
CA PRO A 341 -8.01 -10.15 3.76
C PRO A 341 -7.31 -8.83 4.06
N ALA A 342 -6.23 -8.50 3.34
CA ALA A 342 -5.52 -7.23 3.51
C ALA A 342 -6.38 -6.04 3.07
N VAL A 343 -7.12 -6.16 1.96
CA VAL A 343 -8.07 -5.11 1.52
C VAL A 343 -9.21 -4.96 2.52
N VAL A 344 -9.80 -6.06 3.01
CA VAL A 344 -10.82 -6.01 4.07
C VAL A 344 -10.27 -5.33 5.34
N SER A 345 -8.99 -5.56 5.67
CA SER A 345 -8.33 -4.95 6.82
C SER A 345 -8.29 -3.41 6.76
N PHE A 346 -8.35 -2.81 5.57
CA PHE A 346 -8.36 -1.35 5.41
C PHE A 346 -9.60 -0.72 6.01
N ALA A 347 -10.72 -1.45 6.09
CA ALA A 347 -11.93 -0.99 6.76
C ALA A 347 -11.67 -0.56 8.21
N PHE A 348 -10.83 -1.32 8.92
CA PHE A 348 -10.48 -1.04 10.32
C PHE A 348 -9.51 0.13 10.45
N GLN A 349 -8.59 0.30 9.48
CA GLN A 349 -7.68 1.44 9.44
C GLN A 349 -8.41 2.75 9.07
N MET A 350 -9.44 2.67 8.23
CA MET A 350 -10.35 3.78 7.96
C MET A 350 -11.20 4.10 9.19
N TYR A 351 -11.72 3.07 9.86
CA TYR A 351 -12.53 3.22 11.07
C TYR A 351 -11.78 3.90 12.22
N SER A 352 -10.48 3.61 12.40
CA SER A 352 -9.68 4.29 13.43
C SER A 352 -9.52 5.80 13.19
N ARG A 353 -9.71 6.27 11.96
CA ARG A 353 -9.69 7.70 11.58
C ARG A 353 -11.07 8.24 11.13
N LYS A 354 -12.16 7.58 11.55
CA LYS A 354 -13.55 7.90 11.14
C LYS A 354 -13.97 9.36 11.28
N LYS A 355 -13.53 10.07 12.33
CA LYS A 355 -13.91 11.48 12.57
C LYS A 355 -13.37 12.38 11.47
N ILE A 356 -12.06 12.30 11.22
CA ILE A 356 -11.38 13.05 10.16
C ILE A 356 -11.97 12.68 8.79
N MET A 357 -12.23 11.40 8.55
CA MET A 357 -12.86 10.95 7.31
C MET A 357 -14.27 11.52 7.10
N LYS A 358 -15.04 11.67 8.18
CA LYS A 358 -16.39 12.27 8.13
C LYS A 358 -16.31 13.76 7.81
N GLN A 359 -15.43 14.50 8.50
CA GLN A 359 -15.20 15.93 8.28
C GLN A 359 -14.75 16.22 6.84
N ARG A 360 -13.87 15.38 6.30
CA ARG A 360 -13.28 15.53 4.96
C ARG A 360 -14.03 14.71 3.89
N SER A 361 -15.28 14.33 4.13
CA SER A 361 -16.03 13.43 3.24
C SER A 361 -16.31 14.03 1.86
N LEU A 362 -16.55 15.35 1.78
CA LEU A 362 -16.72 16.07 0.52
C LEU A 362 -15.46 16.01 -0.35
N GLU A 363 -14.29 16.20 0.27
CA GLU A 363 -13.00 16.10 -0.41
C GLU A 363 -12.79 14.69 -0.96
N VAL A 364 -13.04 13.66 -0.14
CA VAL A 364 -12.86 12.26 -0.53
C VAL A 364 -13.80 11.86 -1.66
N ILE A 365 -15.10 12.09 -1.52
CA ILE A 365 -16.11 11.66 -2.49
C ILE A 365 -15.97 12.47 -3.78
N GLY A 366 -15.87 13.80 -3.65
CA GLY A 366 -15.73 14.70 -4.79
C GLY A 366 -14.45 14.42 -5.58
N ALA A 367 -13.29 14.37 -4.91
CA ALA A 367 -12.02 14.12 -5.59
C ALA A 367 -11.97 12.72 -6.21
N SER A 368 -12.56 11.71 -5.57
CA SER A 368 -12.67 10.36 -6.16
C SER A 368 -13.48 10.38 -7.45
N PHE A 369 -14.63 11.07 -7.46
CA PHE A 369 -15.46 11.19 -8.66
C PHE A 369 -14.73 11.89 -9.81
N PHE A 370 -14.11 13.04 -9.53
CA PHE A 370 -13.32 13.77 -10.53
C PHE A 370 -12.13 12.95 -11.02
N ALA A 371 -11.41 12.27 -10.12
CA ALA A 371 -10.27 11.44 -10.49
C ALA A 371 -10.69 10.23 -11.35
N SER A 372 -11.84 9.61 -11.09
CA SER A 372 -12.37 8.53 -11.94
C SER A 372 -12.59 8.98 -13.38
N ILE A 373 -13.29 10.10 -13.57
CA ILE A 373 -13.53 10.66 -14.91
C ILE A 373 -12.21 11.06 -15.54
N PHE A 374 -11.43 11.88 -14.85
CA PHE A 374 -10.19 12.43 -15.38
C PHE A 374 -9.17 11.33 -15.71
N GLY A 375 -9.05 10.29 -14.89
CA GLY A 375 -8.13 9.21 -15.15
C GLY A 375 -8.54 8.32 -16.34
N LEU A 376 -9.84 8.02 -16.52
CA LEU A 376 -10.31 7.26 -17.68
C LEU A 376 -10.19 8.08 -18.97
N PHE A 377 -10.84 9.24 -19.01
CA PHE A 377 -10.90 10.08 -20.20
C PHE A 377 -9.57 10.74 -20.51
N GLY A 378 -8.83 11.18 -19.48
CA GLY A 378 -7.49 11.73 -19.63
C GLY A 378 -6.50 10.71 -20.17
N THR A 379 -6.56 9.44 -19.71
CA THR A 379 -5.70 8.38 -20.28
C THR A 379 -6.10 8.06 -21.72
N ALA A 380 -7.39 7.97 -22.03
CA ALA A 380 -7.88 7.77 -23.39
C ALA A 380 -7.39 8.89 -24.34
N PHE A 381 -7.53 10.15 -23.91
CA PHE A 381 -7.08 11.31 -24.66
C PHE A 381 -5.56 11.35 -24.82
N LEU A 382 -4.81 11.10 -23.75
CA LEU A 382 -3.35 11.13 -23.76
C LEU A 382 -2.77 10.03 -24.65
N ALA A 383 -3.32 8.81 -24.58
CA ALA A 383 -2.90 7.70 -25.44
C ALA A 383 -3.16 8.00 -26.92
N ARG A 384 -4.23 8.75 -27.24
CA ARG A 384 -4.47 9.26 -28.58
C ARG A 384 -3.49 10.37 -28.98
N LEU A 385 -3.20 11.30 -28.07
CA LEU A 385 -2.26 12.40 -28.31
C LEU A 385 -0.85 11.90 -28.65
N PHE A 386 -0.39 10.84 -27.97
CA PHE A 386 0.88 10.15 -28.29
C PHE A 386 0.82 9.27 -29.55
N ASN A 387 -0.30 9.29 -30.27
CA ASN A 387 -0.54 8.50 -31.47
C ASN A 387 -0.27 7.00 -31.27
N ALA A 388 -0.65 6.46 -30.09
CA ALA A 388 -0.58 5.02 -29.84
C ALA A 388 -1.55 4.28 -30.78
N SER A 389 -1.29 3.01 -31.11
CA SER A 389 -2.23 2.24 -31.91
C SER A 389 -3.59 2.06 -31.20
N ALA A 390 -4.67 1.86 -31.95
CA ALA A 390 -6.00 1.60 -31.40
C ALA A 390 -6.01 0.43 -30.40
N TYR A 391 -5.20 -0.59 -30.68
CA TYR A 391 -4.98 -1.74 -29.80
C TYR A 391 -4.40 -1.30 -28.43
N VAL A 392 -3.36 -0.47 -28.44
CA VAL A 392 -2.71 0.05 -27.23
C VAL A 392 -3.61 0.96 -26.40
N ARG A 393 -4.34 1.86 -27.08
CA ARG A 393 -5.23 2.81 -26.40
C ARG A 393 -6.26 2.08 -25.54
N LYS A 394 -6.82 0.96 -26.00
CA LYS A 394 -7.86 0.21 -25.27
C LYS A 394 -7.36 -0.37 -23.95
N PHE A 395 -6.19 -1.02 -23.92
CA PHE A 395 -5.68 -1.64 -22.68
C PHE A 395 -5.05 -0.62 -21.72
N LEU A 396 -4.70 0.59 -22.19
CA LEU A 396 -4.20 1.68 -21.36
C LEU A 396 -5.27 2.35 -20.50
N ILE A 397 -6.52 2.45 -20.99
CA ILE A 397 -7.63 3.13 -20.32
C ILE A 397 -7.81 2.71 -18.85
N PRO A 398 -7.91 1.41 -18.51
CA PRO A 398 -8.16 0.97 -17.13
C PRO A 398 -6.92 0.99 -16.21
N ARG A 399 -5.82 1.66 -16.58
CA ARG A 399 -4.55 1.63 -15.81
C ARG A 399 -4.64 2.03 -14.33
N GLN A 400 -5.64 2.85 -13.97
CA GLN A 400 -5.86 3.32 -12.59
C GLN A 400 -6.70 2.36 -11.74
N LEU A 401 -7.23 1.29 -12.33
CA LEU A 401 -8.03 0.29 -11.63
C LEU A 401 -7.14 -0.74 -10.94
N THR A 402 -7.69 -1.45 -9.96
CA THR A 402 -7.05 -2.66 -9.43
C THR A 402 -7.23 -3.82 -10.39
N ALA A 403 -6.31 -4.79 -10.38
CA ALA A 403 -6.31 -5.93 -11.30
C ALA A 403 -7.70 -6.59 -11.52
N PRO A 404 -8.49 -6.91 -10.48
CA PRO A 404 -9.81 -7.51 -10.68
C PRO A 404 -10.80 -6.60 -11.45
N LEU A 405 -10.79 -5.30 -11.15
CA LEU A 405 -11.65 -4.31 -11.82
C LEU A 405 -11.17 -4.02 -13.25
N ALA A 406 -9.84 -3.99 -13.44
CA ALA A 406 -9.22 -3.78 -14.74
C ALA A 406 -9.53 -4.90 -15.73
N ILE A 407 -9.64 -6.16 -15.27
CA ILE A 407 -10.10 -7.28 -16.09
C ILE A 407 -11.51 -7.02 -16.63
N ARG A 408 -12.44 -6.62 -15.76
CA ARG A 408 -13.84 -6.34 -16.15
C ARG A 408 -13.90 -5.16 -17.13
N ALA A 409 -13.13 -4.11 -16.87
CA ALA A 409 -13.03 -2.98 -17.77
C ALA A 409 -12.42 -3.37 -19.12
N ALA A 410 -11.38 -4.21 -19.14
CA ALA A 410 -10.76 -4.69 -20.37
C ALA A 410 -11.72 -5.54 -21.20
N GLU A 411 -12.47 -6.46 -20.58
CA GLU A 411 -13.53 -7.23 -21.24
C GLU A 411 -14.56 -6.28 -21.88
N ALA A 412 -15.06 -5.30 -21.12
CA ALA A 412 -16.04 -4.33 -21.61
C ALA A 412 -15.51 -3.45 -22.76
N LEU A 413 -14.21 -3.14 -22.75
CA LEU A 413 -13.54 -2.32 -23.76
C LEU A 413 -12.98 -3.15 -24.94
N THR A 414 -13.14 -4.47 -24.94
CA THR A 414 -12.53 -5.39 -25.93
C THR A 414 -11.01 -5.24 -26.02
N ALA A 415 -10.36 -5.08 -24.86
CA ALA A 415 -8.92 -4.90 -24.71
C ALA A 415 -8.23 -6.22 -24.32
N ASP A 416 -6.93 -6.31 -24.59
CA ASP A 416 -6.12 -7.44 -24.15
C ASP A 416 -5.96 -7.43 -22.61
N ILE A 417 -6.40 -8.50 -21.96
CA ILE A 417 -6.41 -8.61 -20.50
C ILE A 417 -4.97 -8.71 -19.94
N GLY A 418 -4.06 -9.42 -20.62
CA GLY A 418 -2.68 -9.60 -20.17
C GLY A 418 -1.91 -8.27 -20.18
N LEU A 419 -2.04 -7.51 -21.26
CA LEU A 419 -1.45 -6.17 -21.38
C LEU A 419 -2.09 -5.17 -20.41
N CYS A 420 -3.41 -5.22 -20.24
CA CYS A 420 -4.13 -4.40 -19.26
C CYS A 420 -3.58 -4.61 -17.85
N LEU A 421 -3.44 -5.87 -17.42
CA LEU A 421 -2.89 -6.20 -16.10
C LEU A 421 -1.44 -5.73 -15.95
N SER A 422 -0.63 -5.84 -17.00
CA SER A 422 0.75 -5.37 -17.03
C SER A 422 0.82 -3.86 -16.80
N VAL A 423 0.00 -3.10 -17.53
CA VAL A 423 -0.10 -1.63 -17.43
C VAL A 423 -0.57 -1.18 -16.04
N VAL A 424 -1.57 -1.86 -15.47
CA VAL A 424 -2.06 -1.59 -14.11
C VAL A 424 -0.93 -1.76 -13.11
N VAL A 425 -0.27 -2.92 -13.11
CA VAL A 425 0.81 -3.21 -12.17
C VAL A 425 1.96 -2.20 -12.29
N LEU A 426 2.34 -1.84 -13.52
CA LEU A 426 3.36 -0.82 -13.77
C LEU A 426 2.93 0.56 -13.27
N THR A 427 1.68 0.96 -13.47
CA THR A 427 1.14 2.24 -12.96
C THR A 427 1.24 2.31 -11.44
N GLY A 428 0.83 1.25 -10.74
CA GLY A 428 0.96 1.15 -9.30
C GLY A 428 2.40 1.21 -8.82
N LEU A 429 3.34 0.61 -9.56
CA LEU A 429 4.76 0.60 -9.22
C LEU A 429 5.38 2.00 -9.37
N ILE A 430 5.04 2.71 -10.45
CA ILE A 430 5.43 4.11 -10.65
C ILE A 430 4.93 4.94 -9.47
N GLY A 431 3.67 4.76 -9.08
CA GLY A 431 3.07 5.41 -7.92
C GLY A 431 3.78 5.13 -6.59
N ALA A 432 4.07 3.86 -6.32
CA ALA A 432 4.74 3.42 -5.10
C ALA A 432 6.16 3.99 -4.95
N ASN A 433 6.89 4.16 -6.07
CA ASN A 433 8.26 4.66 -6.05
C ASN A 433 8.33 6.18 -6.09
N PHE A 434 7.53 6.82 -6.95
CA PHE A 434 7.69 8.23 -7.30
C PHE A 434 6.58 9.14 -6.74
N GLY A 435 5.48 8.60 -6.21
CA GLY A 435 4.33 9.40 -5.76
C GLY A 435 4.69 10.39 -4.66
N ARG A 436 5.35 9.92 -3.60
CA ARG A 436 5.84 10.78 -2.51
C ARG A 436 6.78 11.87 -3.03
N LEU A 437 7.76 11.49 -3.85
CA LEU A 437 8.73 12.43 -4.43
C LEU A 437 8.02 13.52 -5.24
N LEU A 438 7.07 13.15 -6.09
CA LEU A 438 6.35 14.10 -6.93
C LEU A 438 5.47 15.04 -6.10
N LEU A 439 4.77 14.53 -5.09
CA LEU A 439 4.00 15.37 -4.16
C LEU A 439 4.88 16.34 -3.37
N ASP A 440 6.07 15.91 -2.96
CA ASP A 440 7.05 16.75 -2.25
C ASP A 440 7.61 17.86 -3.15
N ILE A 441 7.92 17.56 -4.42
CA ILE A 441 8.36 18.54 -5.43
C ILE A 441 7.32 19.65 -5.61
N PHE A 442 6.03 19.28 -5.69
CA PHE A 442 4.92 20.22 -5.83
C PHE A 442 4.46 20.82 -4.48
N LYS A 443 5.18 20.54 -3.38
CA LYS A 443 4.93 21.08 -2.04
C LYS A 443 3.53 20.75 -1.48
N ILE A 444 2.95 19.61 -1.88
CA ILE A 444 1.67 19.13 -1.37
C ILE A 444 1.93 18.41 -0.03
N ARG A 445 1.58 19.07 1.07
CA ARG A 445 1.87 18.60 2.44
C ARG A 445 0.65 18.06 3.19
N ASP A 446 -0.55 18.42 2.75
CA ASP A 446 -1.80 18.00 3.39
C ASP A 446 -1.97 16.46 3.30
N PRO A 447 -2.10 15.74 4.43
CA PRO A 447 -2.20 14.28 4.42
C PRO A 447 -3.41 13.75 3.64
N ALA A 448 -4.55 14.45 3.67
CA ALA A 448 -5.75 14.04 2.95
C ALA A 448 -5.53 14.13 1.43
N ALA A 449 -5.01 15.26 0.94
CA ALA A 449 -4.68 15.47 -0.46
C ALA A 449 -3.65 14.46 -0.96
N ARG A 450 -2.59 14.17 -0.18
CA ARG A 450 -1.57 13.17 -0.52
C ARG A 450 -2.16 11.76 -0.61
N GLY A 451 -3.01 11.41 0.35
CA GLY A 451 -3.72 10.14 0.39
C GLY A 451 -4.65 9.96 -0.79
N ILE A 452 -5.56 10.92 -1.02
CA ILE A 452 -6.50 10.94 -2.14
C ILE A 452 -5.75 10.82 -3.46
N ALA A 453 -4.73 11.66 -3.68
CA ALA A 453 -3.94 11.64 -4.91
C ALA A 453 -3.32 10.27 -5.18
N THR A 454 -2.70 9.68 -4.17
CA THR A 454 -2.00 8.40 -4.31
C THR A 454 -2.97 7.25 -4.56
N GLY A 455 -4.06 7.18 -3.79
CA GLY A 455 -5.10 6.15 -3.96
C GLY A 455 -5.79 6.23 -5.32
N ALA A 456 -6.03 7.44 -5.82
CA ALA A 456 -6.67 7.67 -7.11
C ALA A 456 -5.76 7.33 -8.31
N SER A 457 -4.49 7.70 -8.27
CA SER A 457 -3.57 7.59 -9.41
C SER A 457 -2.85 6.25 -9.51
N SER A 458 -2.71 5.53 -8.40
CA SER A 458 -1.76 4.42 -8.24
C SER A 458 -2.36 3.17 -7.58
N HIS A 459 -3.69 3.17 -7.38
CA HIS A 459 -4.49 2.09 -6.83
C HIS A 459 -3.86 1.40 -5.60
N GLY A 460 -4.12 0.10 -5.40
CA GLY A 460 -3.68 -0.63 -4.22
C GLY A 460 -2.17 -0.65 -3.97
N LEU A 461 -1.34 -0.55 -5.00
CA LEU A 461 0.12 -0.60 -4.84
C LEU A 461 0.66 0.73 -4.29
N GLY A 462 0.17 1.86 -4.83
CA GLY A 462 0.47 3.17 -4.27
C GLY A 462 -0.14 3.37 -2.88
N THR A 463 -1.37 2.90 -2.66
CA THR A 463 -2.00 2.90 -1.33
C THR A 463 -1.18 2.11 -0.31
N ALA A 464 -0.58 0.98 -0.71
CA ALA A 464 0.31 0.23 0.17
C ALA A 464 1.60 1.01 0.48
N ALA A 465 2.16 1.72 -0.49
CA ALA A 465 3.39 2.50 -0.31
C ALA A 465 3.20 3.70 0.62
N ILE A 466 2.05 4.38 0.56
CA ILE A 466 1.75 5.51 1.45
C ILE A 466 1.39 5.08 2.87
N ALA A 467 1.36 3.78 3.19
CA ALA A 467 1.26 3.30 4.58
C ALA A 467 2.42 3.78 5.47
N ALA A 468 3.53 4.23 4.87
CA ALA A 468 4.63 4.92 5.57
C ALA A 468 4.25 6.33 6.07
N GLU A 469 3.14 6.90 5.59
CA GLU A 469 2.51 8.14 6.04
C GLU A 469 1.15 7.81 6.66
N PRO A 470 1.10 7.45 7.95
CA PRO A 470 -0.09 6.86 8.56
C PRO A 470 -1.35 7.72 8.51
N ASP A 471 -1.18 9.04 8.43
CA ASP A 471 -2.30 9.98 8.38
C ASP A 471 -2.86 10.16 6.97
N ALA A 472 -2.07 9.88 5.93
CA ALA A 472 -2.50 9.90 4.52
C ALA A 472 -3.10 8.55 4.07
N PHE A 473 -2.67 7.45 4.70
CA PHE A 473 -3.07 6.09 4.32
C PHE A 473 -4.60 5.84 4.29
N PRO A 474 -5.40 6.24 5.31
CA PRO A 474 -6.85 6.02 5.29
C PRO A 474 -7.53 6.67 4.09
N PHE A 475 -7.10 7.89 3.72
CA PHE A 475 -7.58 8.61 2.55
C PHE A 475 -7.21 7.89 1.25
N ALA A 476 -6.01 7.34 1.15
CA ALA A 476 -5.60 6.54 0.00
C ALA A 476 -6.39 5.23 -0.13
N ALA A 477 -6.69 4.57 0.99
CA ALA A 477 -7.44 3.31 1.01
C ALA A 477 -8.90 3.50 0.54
N ILE A 478 -9.60 4.51 1.09
CA ILE A 478 -10.97 4.80 0.66
C ILE A 478 -11.00 5.30 -0.79
N THR A 479 -10.08 6.18 -1.17
CA THR A 479 -10.06 6.76 -2.52
C THR A 479 -9.77 5.68 -3.57
N MET A 480 -8.84 4.76 -3.31
CA MET A 480 -8.60 3.61 -4.19
C MET A 480 -9.90 2.84 -4.46
N ALA A 481 -10.70 2.57 -3.42
CA ALA A 481 -11.93 1.80 -3.58
C ALA A 481 -13.05 2.59 -4.26
N LEU A 482 -13.22 3.87 -3.92
CA LEU A 482 -14.20 4.73 -4.56
C LEU A 482 -13.86 4.97 -6.03
N VAL A 483 -12.60 5.27 -6.34
CA VAL A 483 -12.14 5.44 -7.73
C VAL A 483 -12.31 4.14 -8.51
N GLY A 484 -12.01 3.00 -7.90
CA GLY A 484 -12.25 1.69 -8.49
C GLY A 484 -13.73 1.45 -8.80
N LEU A 485 -14.61 1.71 -7.84
CA LEU A 485 -16.05 1.55 -7.97
C LEU A 485 -16.62 2.46 -9.06
N ILE A 486 -16.38 3.77 -8.95
CA ILE A 486 -16.91 4.79 -9.88
C ILE A 486 -16.38 4.54 -11.29
N SER A 487 -15.07 4.32 -11.46
CA SER A 487 -14.50 4.06 -12.78
C SER A 487 -15.05 2.77 -13.40
N SER A 488 -15.27 1.72 -12.61
CA SER A 488 -15.86 0.48 -13.12
C SER A 488 -17.31 0.69 -13.57
N LEU A 489 -18.11 1.42 -12.79
CA LEU A 489 -19.47 1.78 -13.18
C LEU A 489 -19.49 2.63 -14.45
N LEU A 490 -18.60 3.61 -14.58
CA LEU A 490 -18.47 4.44 -15.78
C LEU A 490 -18.12 3.61 -17.01
N VAL A 491 -17.15 2.69 -16.93
CA VAL A 491 -16.76 1.83 -18.07
C VAL A 491 -17.85 0.83 -18.43
N LEU A 492 -18.59 0.30 -17.45
CA LEU A 492 -19.65 -0.67 -17.70
C LEU A 492 -20.96 -0.03 -18.21
N THR A 493 -21.14 1.27 -17.99
CA THR A 493 -22.30 2.02 -18.47
C THR A 493 -22.21 2.25 -19.97
N PRO A 494 -23.11 1.69 -20.81
CA PRO A 494 -22.99 1.74 -22.27
C PRO A 494 -22.76 3.13 -22.90
N PRO A 495 -23.51 4.20 -22.57
CA PRO A 495 -23.29 5.51 -23.18
C PRO A 495 -21.92 6.10 -22.83
N VAL A 496 -21.47 5.93 -21.58
CA VAL A 496 -20.17 6.42 -21.12
C VAL A 496 -19.04 5.62 -21.78
N ARG A 497 -19.20 4.30 -21.91
CA ARG A 497 -18.26 3.43 -22.62
C ARG A 497 -18.08 3.83 -24.08
N ILE A 498 -19.18 4.11 -24.79
CA ILE A 498 -19.14 4.55 -26.19
C ILE A 498 -18.39 5.89 -26.29
N LEU A 499 -18.71 6.85 -25.42
CA LEU A 499 -18.02 8.13 -25.37
C LEU A 499 -16.52 7.97 -25.09
N LEU A 500 -16.16 7.10 -24.14
CA LEU A 500 -14.77 6.81 -23.79
C LEU A 500 -13.98 6.21 -24.97
N LEU A 501 -14.59 5.27 -25.70
CA LEU A 501 -14.00 4.70 -26.91
C LEU A 501 -13.89 5.73 -28.04
N ARG A 502 -14.85 6.64 -28.19
CA ARG A 502 -14.76 7.75 -29.16
C ARG A 502 -13.59 8.67 -28.87
N VAL A 503 -13.39 9.04 -27.60
CA VAL A 503 -12.23 9.85 -27.17
C VAL A 503 -10.93 9.12 -27.50
N ALA A 504 -10.84 7.83 -27.20
CA ALA A 504 -9.65 7.01 -27.43
C ALA A 504 -9.34 6.79 -28.92
N LEU A 505 -10.33 6.38 -29.72
CA LEU A 505 -10.12 5.91 -31.09
C LEU A 505 -10.23 7.02 -32.14
N GLY A 506 -11.01 8.07 -31.86
CA GLY A 506 -11.05 9.27 -32.66
C GLY A 506 -11.99 9.30 -33.86
N GLY A 507 -13.22 8.81 -33.68
CA GLY A 507 -14.31 8.95 -34.66
C GLY A 507 -15.61 9.43 -34.00
N LEU A 508 -16.38 10.23 -34.75
CA LEU A 508 -17.82 10.44 -34.56
C LEU A 508 -18.57 9.22 -35.07
#